data_AF-A0A8H5LAI4-F1
#
_entry.id   AF-A0A8H5LAI4-F1
#
_cell.length_a   1.000
_cell.length_b   1.000
_cell.length_c   1.000
_cell.angle_alpha   90.00
_cell.angle_beta   90.00
_cell.angle_gamma   90.00
#
_symmetry.space_group_name_H-M   'P 1'
#
loop_
_entity.id
_entity.type
_entity.pdbx_description
1 polymer ?
#
loop_
_entity_poly.entity_id
_entity_poly.type
_entity_poly.pdbx_seq_one_letter_code
_entity_poly.pdbx_strand_id
1 'polypeptide(L)'
;MDSPHDAPYYCMADTKCRLCQFELREGDLVISHIRGQRFSMDFKLRMTEIVHDSYEWVNLHTCARRRCMMQGHRVPFFHHECFCFRLYDISDALVAAGEWSFEPPASENSRRSHRIKSLLAPKLRDQLQIRLPPETLMTIAGYLVRECAAITAEEQSLGTEVSDTTVEISRDIYVNYTAVDGVRYVKTLCNTASNFGDQDYNRLRRKMDKPVDQIWIAEDHRGIRSVIFCGADSPLVGPTPIMKSWWRVLTTSNATKEIAIKSDGIKLRDIVMSGETRPYASSNYVSWADPSHPDNVIDIMTLGLVDVFPEGLKMMSFDCNASGTTGYTAVTGGSSVSMIHAHGQNDTSFYEDMDAAYPRDFFIHMPLDGGDSRPTEEETHCLEQVALQSLA
;
A
#
# COMPACT_ATOMS: atom_id res chain seq x y z
N MET A 1 -3.44 -24.13 34.24
CA MET A 1 -3.50 -24.43 32.80
C MET A 1 -2.09 -24.13 32.31
N ASP A 2 -1.20 -25.11 32.30
CA ASP A 2 0.24 -24.82 32.43
C ASP A 2 1.08 -25.34 31.25
N SER A 3 0.43 -25.78 30.16
CA SER A 3 1.14 -26.20 28.94
C SER A 3 1.22 -25.03 27.95
N PRO A 4 2.43 -24.66 27.47
CA PRO A 4 2.59 -23.65 26.41
C PRO A 4 1.78 -23.94 25.14
N HIS A 5 1.43 -25.21 24.90
CA HIS A 5 0.62 -25.64 23.76
C HIS A 5 -0.85 -25.21 23.85
N ASP A 6 -1.33 -24.85 25.04
CA ASP A 6 -2.71 -24.39 25.25
C ASP A 6 -2.84 -22.85 25.10
N ALA A 7 -1.72 -22.13 24.95
CA ALA A 7 -1.71 -20.68 24.79
C ALA A 7 -2.14 -20.27 23.36
N PRO A 8 -2.95 -19.20 23.21
CA PRO A 8 -3.40 -18.72 21.92
C PRO A 8 -2.23 -18.34 21.01
N TYR A 9 -2.37 -18.68 19.73
CA TYR A 9 -1.39 -18.39 18.70
C TYR A 9 -1.70 -17.09 17.98
N TYR A 10 -0.66 -16.28 17.83
CA TYR A 10 -0.65 -15.07 17.03
C TYR A 10 0.50 -15.14 16.03
N CYS A 11 0.35 -14.44 14.91
CA CYS A 11 1.37 -14.36 13.88
C CYS A 11 1.74 -12.91 13.62
N MET A 12 3.02 -12.65 13.37
CA MET A 12 3.51 -11.36 12.92
C MET A 12 2.73 -10.91 11.67
N ALA A 13 2.14 -9.72 11.74
CA ALA A 13 1.33 -9.15 10.65
C ALA A 13 2.21 -8.74 9.47
N ASP A 14 3.34 -8.11 9.70
CA ASP A 14 4.22 -7.59 8.67
C ASP A 14 5.65 -7.48 9.20
N THR A 15 6.63 -7.27 8.33
CA THR A 15 8.04 -7.09 8.69
C THR A 15 8.39 -5.63 8.99
N LYS A 16 7.42 -4.79 9.37
CA LYS A 16 7.62 -3.37 9.64
C LYS A 16 7.22 -3.05 11.08
N CYS A 17 7.92 -2.09 11.67
CA CYS A 17 7.49 -1.54 12.95
C CYS A 17 6.25 -0.71 12.70
N ARG A 18 5.14 -1.07 13.35
CA ARG A 18 3.85 -0.42 13.10
C ARG A 18 3.82 1.05 13.55
N LEU A 19 4.73 1.48 14.42
CA LEU A 19 4.88 2.90 14.82
C LEU A 19 5.70 3.71 13.80
N CYS A 20 6.96 3.32 13.55
CA CYS A 20 7.86 4.12 12.70
C CYS A 20 7.80 3.75 11.22
N GLN A 21 7.17 2.62 10.89
CA GLN A 21 6.97 2.09 9.54
C GLN A 21 8.29 1.74 8.81
N PHE A 22 9.35 1.47 9.56
CA PHE A 22 10.63 0.95 9.05
C PHE A 22 10.74 -0.55 9.31
N GLU A 23 11.55 -1.23 8.51
CA GLU A 23 11.73 -2.68 8.60
C GLU A 23 12.21 -3.14 9.98
N LEU A 24 11.61 -4.23 10.43
CA LEU A 24 12.06 -5.07 11.52
C LEU A 24 13.04 -6.10 10.95
N ARG A 25 14.25 -6.12 11.49
CA ARG A 25 15.33 -7.00 11.03
C ARG A 25 15.60 -8.10 12.05
N GLU A 26 16.15 -9.20 11.56
CA GLU A 26 16.62 -10.26 12.44
C GLU A 26 17.66 -9.72 13.42
N GLY A 27 17.45 -10.01 14.71
CA GLY A 27 18.23 -9.47 15.81
C GLY A 27 17.68 -8.18 16.43
N ASP A 28 16.75 -7.47 15.79
CA ASP A 28 16.08 -6.31 16.39
C ASP A 28 15.35 -6.73 17.68
N LEU A 29 15.39 -5.88 18.71
CA LEU A 29 14.57 -6.06 19.90
C LEU A 29 13.16 -5.55 19.60
N VAL A 30 12.14 -6.40 19.76
CA VAL A 30 10.77 -6.13 19.31
C VAL A 30 9.74 -6.45 20.38
N ILE A 31 8.58 -5.79 20.28
CA ILE A 31 7.39 -6.01 21.11
C ILE A 31 6.19 -6.19 20.18
N SER A 32 5.28 -7.11 20.49
CA SER A 32 4.05 -7.33 19.75
C SER A 32 2.83 -6.70 20.43
N HIS A 33 1.91 -6.14 19.65
CA HIS A 33 0.63 -5.62 20.14
C HIS A 33 -0.45 -6.69 20.03
N ILE A 34 -0.89 -7.23 21.15
CA ILE A 34 -1.83 -8.35 21.16
C ILE A 34 -3.26 -7.84 20.95
N ARG A 35 -3.71 -6.92 21.82
CA ARG A 35 -5.02 -6.26 21.74
C ARG A 35 -5.13 -5.13 22.78
N GLY A 36 -5.71 -3.99 22.40
CA GLY A 36 -5.92 -2.88 23.33
C GLY A 36 -4.59 -2.40 23.91
N GLN A 37 -4.44 -2.39 25.24
CA GLN A 37 -3.16 -2.05 25.91
C GLN A 37 -2.34 -3.27 26.32
N ARG A 38 -2.60 -4.45 25.75
CA ARG A 38 -1.81 -5.67 26.00
C ARG A 38 -0.68 -5.81 25.00
N PHE A 39 0.54 -5.95 25.50
CA PHE A 39 1.76 -6.07 24.72
C PHE A 39 2.57 -7.25 25.20
N SER A 40 3.28 -7.90 24.28
CA SER A 40 4.22 -8.95 24.67
C SER A 40 5.39 -8.39 25.48
N MET A 41 6.15 -9.28 26.13
CA MET A 41 7.52 -8.97 26.54
C MET A 41 8.38 -8.62 25.31
N ASP A 42 9.49 -7.91 25.54
CA ASP A 42 10.47 -7.69 24.50
C ASP A 42 11.30 -8.96 24.23
N PHE A 43 11.60 -9.21 22.96
CA PHE A 43 12.44 -10.33 22.55
C PHE A 43 13.20 -9.99 21.27
N LYS A 44 14.28 -10.73 21.03
CA LYS A 44 15.05 -10.60 19.78
C LYS A 44 14.29 -11.27 18.65
N LEU A 45 13.98 -10.50 17.61
CA LEU A 45 13.31 -11.01 16.43
C LEU A 45 14.19 -12.02 15.72
N ARG A 46 13.66 -13.22 15.52
CA ARG A 46 14.20 -14.24 14.61
C ARG A 46 13.07 -14.68 13.71
N MET A 47 13.33 -14.74 12.41
CA MET A 47 12.25 -15.02 11.45
C MET A 47 11.87 -16.50 11.50
N THR A 48 10.59 -16.79 11.30
CA THR A 48 10.04 -18.17 11.26
C THR A 48 10.21 -18.97 12.56
N GLU A 49 10.37 -18.30 13.69
CA GLU A 49 10.40 -18.92 15.01
C GLU A 49 9.07 -18.73 15.76
N ILE A 50 8.83 -19.57 16.77
CA ILE A 50 7.72 -19.43 17.71
C ILE A 50 8.30 -18.99 19.05
N VAL A 51 7.88 -17.83 19.52
CA VAL A 51 8.25 -17.28 20.82
C VAL A 51 7.08 -17.44 21.78
N HIS A 52 7.30 -18.10 22.91
CA HIS A 52 6.32 -18.19 23.97
C HIS A 52 6.49 -17.02 24.94
N ASP A 53 5.43 -16.22 25.08
CA ASP A 53 5.35 -15.17 26.07
C ASP A 53 4.61 -15.70 27.29
N SER A 54 5.36 -15.97 28.36
CA SER A 54 4.79 -16.47 29.62
C SER A 54 4.04 -15.41 30.42
N TYR A 55 4.26 -14.12 30.17
CA TYR A 55 3.62 -13.02 30.88
C TYR A 55 2.20 -12.77 30.34
N GLU A 56 2.06 -12.64 29.03
CA GLU A 56 0.75 -12.51 28.37
C GLU A 56 0.07 -13.86 28.09
N TRP A 57 0.80 -14.96 28.31
CA TRP A 57 0.40 -16.33 28.02
C TRP A 57 -0.03 -16.51 26.56
N VAL A 58 0.86 -16.17 25.63
CA VAL A 58 0.62 -16.26 24.18
C VAL A 58 1.79 -16.90 23.44
N ASN A 59 1.52 -17.44 22.25
CA ASN A 59 2.55 -17.90 21.32
C ASN A 59 2.62 -16.98 20.11
N LEU A 60 3.79 -16.41 19.82
CA LEU A 60 4.04 -15.48 18.72
C LEU A 60 4.85 -16.18 17.62
N HIS A 61 4.28 -16.33 16.43
CA HIS A 61 4.98 -16.88 15.27
C HIS A 61 5.45 -15.75 14.33
N THR A 62 6.75 -15.68 14.08
CA THR A 62 7.42 -14.55 13.39
C THR A 62 7.68 -14.80 11.90
N CYS A 63 6.74 -15.43 11.19
CA CYS A 63 6.94 -15.73 9.76
C CYS A 63 6.59 -14.58 8.81
N ALA A 64 5.75 -13.62 9.26
CA ALA A 64 5.21 -12.50 8.46
C ALA A 64 4.54 -12.89 7.12
N ARG A 65 4.20 -14.17 6.92
CA ARG A 65 3.54 -14.65 5.71
C ARG A 65 2.06 -14.30 5.73
N ARG A 66 1.52 -13.88 4.58
CA ARG A 66 0.08 -13.61 4.42
C ARG A 66 -0.79 -14.80 4.82
N ARG A 67 -0.35 -16.02 4.47
CA ARG A 67 -0.97 -17.28 4.83
C ARG A 67 -0.04 -18.05 5.75
N CYS A 68 -0.23 -17.88 7.05
CA CYS A 68 0.51 -18.57 8.08
C CYS A 68 -0.16 -19.93 8.37
N MET A 69 0.63 -21.02 8.40
CA MET A 69 0.11 -22.36 8.70
C MET A 69 -0.43 -22.50 10.12
N MET A 70 -0.02 -21.61 11.04
CA MET A 70 -0.44 -21.64 12.45
C MET A 70 -1.86 -21.10 12.67
N GLN A 71 -2.51 -20.53 11.64
CA GLN A 71 -3.89 -20.01 11.66
C GLN A 71 -4.21 -18.99 12.78
N GLY A 72 -3.19 -18.45 13.46
CA GLY A 72 -3.35 -17.46 14.52
C GLY A 72 -3.72 -16.06 14.01
N HIS A 73 -4.28 -15.24 14.91
CA HIS A 73 -4.58 -13.83 14.61
C HIS A 73 -3.29 -13.08 14.28
N ARG A 74 -3.36 -12.19 13.29
CA ARG A 74 -2.20 -11.38 12.88
C ARG A 74 -2.10 -10.15 13.76
N VAL A 75 -0.92 -9.90 14.30
CA VAL A 75 -0.65 -8.82 15.26
C VAL A 75 0.51 -7.95 14.79
N PRO A 76 0.44 -6.63 14.98
CA PRO A 76 1.53 -5.73 14.65
C PRO A 76 2.70 -5.90 15.63
N PHE A 77 3.89 -5.55 15.14
CA PHE A 77 5.12 -5.55 15.91
C PHE A 77 5.71 -4.14 15.92
N PHE A 78 6.47 -3.82 16.95
CA PHE A 78 7.16 -2.56 17.12
C PHE A 78 8.63 -2.79 17.43
N HIS A 79 9.51 -1.89 16.97
CA HIS A 79 10.83 -1.76 17.56
C HIS A 79 10.68 -1.40 19.04
N HIS A 80 11.46 -2.05 19.91
CA HIS A 80 11.48 -1.75 21.34
C HIS A 80 11.76 -0.26 21.60
N GLU A 81 12.72 0.32 20.89
CA GLU A 81 13.05 1.75 21.00
C GLU A 81 11.86 2.64 20.66
N CYS A 82 11.16 2.39 19.55
CA CYS A 82 9.96 3.15 19.18
C CYS A 82 8.85 3.02 20.21
N PHE A 83 8.67 1.82 20.79
CA PHE A 83 7.70 1.61 21.85
C PHE A 83 8.08 2.42 23.09
N CYS A 84 9.33 2.39 23.53
CA CYS A 84 9.81 3.11 24.72
C CYS A 84 9.83 4.64 24.53
N PHE A 85 9.95 5.13 23.29
CA PHE A 85 10.02 6.55 22.96
C PHE A 85 8.65 7.22 22.75
N ARG A 86 7.56 6.43 22.74
CA ARG A 86 6.20 6.96 22.56
C ARG A 86 5.83 7.96 23.66
N LEU A 87 5.00 8.94 23.31
CA LEU A 87 4.55 9.97 24.25
C LEU A 87 3.17 9.68 24.84
N TYR A 88 2.37 8.86 24.17
CA TYR A 88 0.99 8.54 24.49
C TYR A 88 0.74 7.02 24.39
N ASP A 89 -0.47 6.61 24.76
CA ASP A 89 -0.90 5.23 24.61
C ASP A 89 -1.11 4.89 23.13
N ILE A 90 -0.80 3.64 22.78
CA ILE A 90 -0.99 3.15 21.41
C ILE A 90 -2.50 2.91 21.20
N SER A 91 -3.13 3.80 20.44
CA SER A 91 -4.55 3.69 20.09
C SER A 91 -4.77 2.76 18.89
N ASP A 92 -6.00 2.24 18.76
CA ASP A 92 -6.38 1.44 17.58
C ASP A 92 -6.27 2.26 16.29
N ALA A 93 -6.54 3.57 16.34
CA ALA A 93 -6.34 4.48 15.21
C ALA A 93 -4.87 4.57 14.78
N LEU A 94 -3.94 4.69 15.73
CA LEU A 94 -2.50 4.68 15.43
C LEU A 94 -2.06 3.37 14.76
N VAL A 95 -2.55 2.24 15.28
CA VAL A 95 -2.26 0.92 14.72
C VAL A 95 -2.87 0.74 13.32
N ALA A 96 -4.10 1.19 13.11
CA ALA A 96 -4.75 1.16 11.80
C ALA A 96 -4.06 2.10 10.79
N ALA A 97 -3.64 3.29 11.23
CA ALA A 97 -2.99 4.28 10.37
C ALA A 97 -1.65 3.81 9.80
N GLY A 98 -0.97 2.94 10.54
CA GLY A 98 0.26 2.27 10.13
C GLY A 98 0.05 0.98 9.31
N GLU A 99 -1.18 0.58 9.01
CA GLU A 99 -1.41 -0.63 8.21
C GLU A 99 -1.10 -0.43 6.74
N TRP A 100 -0.53 -1.43 6.10
CA TRP A 100 -0.32 -1.43 4.65
C TRP A 100 -1.31 -2.33 3.95
N SER A 101 -1.92 -1.80 2.88
CA SER A 101 -2.79 -2.59 2.02
C SER A 101 -1.98 -3.57 1.14
N PHE A 102 -0.69 -3.29 0.92
CA PHE A 102 0.25 -4.11 0.13
C PHE A 102 1.70 -3.63 0.34
N GLU A 103 2.69 -4.37 -0.17
CA GLU A 103 4.10 -4.00 0.01
C GLU A 103 4.47 -2.76 -0.84
N PRO A 104 5.11 -1.73 -0.26
CA PRO A 104 5.61 -0.58 -1.00
C PRO A 104 6.80 -0.92 -1.88
N PRO A 105 7.12 -0.03 -2.83
CA PRO A 105 8.40 -0.04 -3.52
C PRO A 105 9.56 0.09 -2.52
N ALA A 106 10.66 -0.60 -2.77
CA ALA A 106 11.81 -0.57 -1.87
C ALA A 106 12.46 0.82 -1.69
N SER A 107 12.37 1.65 -2.73
CA SER A 107 12.80 3.06 -2.69
C SER A 107 12.04 3.90 -1.64
N GLU A 108 10.89 3.44 -1.15
CA GLU A 108 10.07 4.16 -0.17
C GLU A 108 10.76 4.32 1.18
N ASN A 109 11.46 3.29 1.67
CA ASN A 109 12.22 3.38 2.92
C ASN A 109 13.31 4.45 2.84
N SER A 110 14.07 4.47 1.73
CA SER A 110 15.12 5.46 1.47
C SER A 110 14.53 6.86 1.35
N ARG A 111 13.42 7.03 0.62
CA ARG A 111 12.70 8.30 0.48
C ARG A 111 12.25 8.83 1.84
N ARG A 112 11.58 8.00 2.64
CA ARG A 112 11.08 8.38 3.98
C ARG A 112 12.21 8.75 4.92
N SER A 113 13.25 7.91 4.98
CA SER A 113 14.45 8.18 5.80
C SER A 113 15.11 9.50 5.40
N HIS A 114 15.34 9.72 4.11
CA HIS A 114 15.95 10.96 3.61
C HIS A 114 15.08 12.18 3.94
N ARG A 115 13.76 12.09 3.75
CA ARG A 115 12.84 13.18 4.09
C ARG A 115 12.89 13.54 5.57
N ILE A 116 12.83 12.54 6.45
CA ILE A 116 12.88 12.77 7.90
C ILE A 116 14.19 13.45 8.28
N LYS A 117 15.33 12.97 7.76
CA LYS A 117 16.63 13.61 8.01
C LYS A 117 16.66 15.08 7.56
N SER A 118 16.16 15.35 6.35
CA SER A 118 16.12 16.70 5.80
C SER A 118 15.17 17.65 6.55
N LEU A 119 14.13 17.13 7.20
CA LEU A 119 13.24 17.91 8.07
C LEU A 119 13.82 18.10 9.48
N LEU A 120 14.53 17.10 10.00
CA LEU A 120 15.03 17.09 11.38
C LEU A 120 16.35 17.84 11.53
N ALA A 121 17.27 17.74 10.56
CA ALA A 121 18.59 18.39 10.66
C ALA A 121 18.52 19.92 10.83
N PRO A 122 17.64 20.67 10.13
CA PRO A 122 17.44 22.09 10.40
C PRO A 122 16.87 22.34 11.80
N LYS A 123 15.88 21.56 12.24
CA LYS A 123 15.30 21.69 13.60
C LYS A 123 16.35 21.45 14.68
N LEU A 124 17.23 20.45 14.50
CA LEU A 124 18.33 20.18 15.43
C LEU A 124 19.29 21.36 15.52
N ARG A 125 19.60 22.04 14.41
CA ARG A 125 20.42 23.26 14.42
C ARG A 125 19.81 24.34 15.32
N ASP A 126 18.50 24.54 15.18
CA ASP A 126 17.78 25.59 15.89
C ASP A 126 17.67 25.27 17.40
N GLN A 127 17.52 23.99 17.76
CA GLN A 127 17.35 23.55 19.14
C GLN A 127 18.65 23.36 19.92
N LEU A 128 19.71 22.83 19.30
CA LEU A 128 20.93 22.46 20.01
C LEU A 128 21.78 23.67 20.45
N GLN A 129 21.49 24.88 19.95
CA GLN A 129 22.22 26.12 20.23
C GLN A 129 23.75 26.02 20.00
N ILE A 130 24.22 24.95 19.35
CA ILE A 130 25.61 24.67 19.00
C ILE A 130 25.73 24.71 17.48
N ARG A 131 26.78 25.38 16.98
CA ARG A 131 27.09 25.42 15.54
C ARG A 131 27.77 24.12 15.12
N LEU A 132 26.97 23.12 14.76
CA LEU A 132 27.45 21.90 14.13
C LEU A 132 27.42 22.04 12.59
N PRO A 133 28.39 21.43 11.86
CA PRO A 133 28.32 21.34 10.41
C PRO A 133 27.04 20.62 9.93
N PRO A 134 26.51 20.98 8.75
CA PRO A 134 25.31 20.34 8.19
C PRO A 134 25.41 18.81 8.11
N GLU A 135 26.58 18.27 7.78
CA GLU A 135 26.85 16.83 7.65
C GLU A 135 26.72 16.12 9.00
N THR A 136 27.19 16.77 10.08
CA THR A 136 27.07 16.25 11.45
C THR A 136 25.59 16.24 11.87
N LEU A 137 24.85 17.32 11.59
CA LEU A 137 23.42 17.38 11.89
C LEU A 137 22.62 16.34 11.11
N MET A 138 22.94 16.10 9.85
CA MET A 138 22.33 15.04 9.04
C MET A 138 22.64 13.64 9.58
N THR A 139 23.84 13.45 10.12
CA THR A 139 24.23 12.19 10.79
C THR A 139 23.45 11.98 12.07
N ILE A 140 23.35 13.00 12.92
CA ILE A 140 22.52 12.96 14.15
C ILE A 140 21.06 12.69 13.81
N ALA A 141 20.50 13.42 12.84
CA ALA A 141 19.15 13.19 12.35
C ALA A 141 18.98 11.76 11.81
N GLY A 142 20.05 11.16 11.28
CA GLY A 142 20.09 9.77 10.83
C GLY A 142 19.85 8.75 11.94
N TYR A 143 20.33 9.03 13.16
CA TYR A 143 20.09 8.17 14.32
C TYR A 143 18.69 8.30 14.90
N LEU A 144 18.00 9.41 14.63
CA LEU A 144 16.68 9.73 15.22
C LEU A 144 15.51 9.49 14.24
N VAL A 145 15.77 8.84 13.11
CA VAL A 145 14.75 8.68 12.05
C VAL A 145 13.55 7.87 12.54
N ARG A 146 13.78 6.81 13.33
CA ARG A 146 12.71 5.90 13.77
C ARG A 146 11.84 6.55 14.84
N GLU A 147 12.45 7.20 15.81
CA GLU A 147 11.80 7.93 16.91
C GLU A 147 10.99 9.10 16.35
N CYS A 148 11.57 9.88 15.44
CA CYS A 148 10.87 10.98 14.78
C CYS A 148 9.66 10.48 13.98
N ALA A 149 9.80 9.36 13.26
CA ALA A 149 8.68 8.75 12.54
C ALA A 149 7.58 8.25 13.50
N ALA A 150 7.94 7.61 14.60
CA ALA A 150 7.00 7.10 15.60
C ALA A 150 6.21 8.25 16.24
N ILE A 151 6.89 9.30 16.73
CA ILE A 151 6.24 10.48 17.32
C ILE A 151 5.36 11.19 16.29
N THR A 152 5.82 11.36 15.05
CA THR A 152 5.01 12.01 14.02
C THR A 152 3.73 11.23 13.74
N ALA A 153 3.80 9.89 13.65
CA ALA A 153 2.63 9.05 13.44
C ALA A 153 1.65 9.14 14.62
N GLU A 154 2.18 9.16 15.83
CA GLU A 154 1.44 9.31 17.07
C GLU A 154 0.72 10.66 17.14
N GLU A 155 1.43 11.78 16.96
CA GLU A 155 0.87 13.13 16.93
C GLU A 155 -0.24 13.28 15.89
N GLN A 156 -0.07 12.68 14.70
CA GLN A 156 -1.08 12.71 13.65
C GLN A 156 -2.33 11.89 13.98
N SER A 157 -2.21 10.89 14.86
CA SER A 157 -3.32 10.00 15.25
C SER A 157 -4.08 10.53 16.48
N LEU A 158 -3.60 11.58 17.15
CA LEU A 158 -4.21 12.11 18.37
C LEU A 158 -5.63 12.62 18.13
N GLY A 159 -6.56 12.16 18.95
CA GLY A 159 -7.98 12.57 18.88
C GLY A 159 -8.70 12.09 17.60
N THR A 160 -8.11 11.15 16.86
CA THR A 160 -8.72 10.54 15.69
C THR A 160 -9.28 9.17 16.03
N GLU A 161 -10.31 8.76 15.31
CA GLU A 161 -10.94 7.44 15.46
C GLU A 161 -11.08 6.77 14.09
N VAL A 162 -10.94 5.45 14.08
CA VAL A 162 -11.29 4.62 12.92
C VAL A 162 -12.78 4.75 12.69
N SER A 163 -13.18 5.06 11.47
CA SER A 163 -14.59 5.31 11.15
C SER A 163 -14.97 4.75 9.80
N ASP A 164 -16.14 4.11 9.76
CA ASP A 164 -16.83 3.76 8.52
C ASP A 164 -18.03 4.69 8.39
N THR A 165 -18.11 5.43 7.27
CA THR A 165 -19.20 6.38 7.01
C THR A 165 -19.73 6.20 5.60
N THR A 166 -20.90 6.75 5.29
CA THR A 166 -21.47 6.71 3.94
C THR A 166 -21.51 8.09 3.30
N VAL A 167 -21.35 8.12 1.99
CA VAL A 167 -21.46 9.33 1.17
C VAL A 167 -22.49 9.09 0.08
N GLU A 168 -23.45 10.00 -0.01
CA GLU A 168 -24.48 9.95 -1.03
C GLU A 168 -23.92 10.44 -2.37
N ILE A 169 -23.92 9.58 -3.37
CA ILE A 169 -23.39 9.89 -4.69
C ILE A 169 -24.32 10.89 -5.40
N SER A 170 -25.62 10.90 -5.16
CA SER A 170 -26.56 11.84 -5.82
C SER A 170 -26.38 13.31 -5.42
N ARG A 171 -25.55 13.63 -4.44
CA ARG A 171 -25.36 15.00 -3.93
C ARG A 171 -23.99 15.54 -4.28
N ASP A 172 -23.80 16.84 -4.03
CA ASP A 172 -22.48 17.46 -4.11
C ASP A 172 -21.51 16.72 -3.17
N ILE A 173 -20.30 16.47 -3.66
CA ILE A 173 -19.26 15.75 -2.91
C ILE A 173 -18.07 16.68 -2.72
N TYR A 174 -17.70 16.85 -1.45
CA TYR A 174 -16.53 17.58 -1.01
C TYR A 174 -15.46 16.59 -0.58
N VAL A 175 -14.21 16.91 -0.92
CA VAL A 175 -13.04 16.14 -0.50
C VAL A 175 -12.11 17.02 0.31
N ASN A 176 -11.49 16.40 1.31
CA ASN A 176 -10.40 16.99 2.08
C ASN A 176 -9.16 16.08 1.98
N TYR A 177 -7.98 16.66 2.15
CA TYR A 177 -6.70 15.98 2.05
C TYR A 177 -5.87 16.18 3.30
N THR A 178 -5.05 15.17 3.61
CA THR A 178 -3.99 15.25 4.62
C THR A 178 -2.65 14.90 4.00
N ALA A 179 -1.55 15.31 4.64
CA ALA A 179 -0.20 14.94 4.24
C ALA A 179 0.43 14.01 5.29
N VAL A 180 0.85 12.82 4.86
CA VAL A 180 1.54 11.84 5.70
C VAL A 180 2.88 11.51 5.06
N ASP A 181 3.97 11.74 5.79
CA ASP A 181 5.37 11.63 5.28
C ASP A 181 5.61 12.35 3.94
N GLY A 182 4.95 13.50 3.76
CA GLY A 182 5.05 14.32 2.54
C GLY A 182 4.23 13.81 1.35
N VAL A 183 3.45 12.75 1.51
CA VAL A 183 2.55 12.23 0.49
C VAL A 183 1.12 12.67 0.83
N ARG A 184 0.38 13.13 -0.19
CA ARG A 184 -1.00 13.60 -0.05
C ARG A 184 -1.97 12.42 -0.15
N TYR A 185 -2.85 12.31 0.84
CA TYR A 185 -3.93 11.33 0.94
C TYR A 185 -5.29 12.01 1.09
N VAL A 186 -6.34 11.35 0.63
CA VAL A 186 -7.72 11.77 0.90
C VAL A 186 -7.99 11.53 2.37
N LYS A 187 -8.38 12.59 3.09
CA LYS A 187 -8.73 12.54 4.51
C LYS A 187 -10.18 12.11 4.69
N THR A 188 -11.10 12.79 4.00
CA THR A 188 -12.54 12.57 4.10
C THR A 188 -13.24 12.87 2.78
N LEU A 189 -14.37 12.21 2.56
CA LEU A 189 -15.38 12.56 1.57
C LEU A 189 -16.70 12.82 2.29
N CYS A 190 -17.45 13.86 1.91
CA CYS A 190 -18.75 14.13 2.52
C CYS A 190 -19.66 14.98 1.62
N ASN A 191 -20.94 15.06 1.99
CA ASN A 191 -21.95 15.82 1.25
C ASN A 191 -22.19 17.25 1.78
N THR A 192 -21.44 17.69 2.79
CA THR A 192 -21.63 19.01 3.43
C THR A 192 -20.32 19.77 3.53
N ALA A 193 -20.29 21.01 3.01
CA ALA A 193 -19.11 21.87 3.05
C ALA A 193 -18.71 22.34 4.47
N SER A 194 -19.61 22.23 5.45
CA SER A 194 -19.53 22.87 6.77
C SER A 194 -18.71 22.13 7.83
N ASN A 195 -18.17 20.94 7.53
CA ASN A 195 -17.41 20.12 8.50
C ASN A 195 -15.89 20.36 8.49
N PHE A 196 -15.42 21.43 7.86
CA PHE A 196 -13.99 21.66 7.64
C PHE A 196 -13.59 23.05 8.14
N GLY A 197 -12.58 23.10 9.01
CA GLY A 197 -11.96 24.36 9.41
C GLY A 197 -11.27 25.04 8.23
N ASP A 198 -11.08 26.36 8.33
CA ASP A 198 -10.56 27.27 7.28
C ASP A 198 -9.22 26.89 6.63
N GLN A 199 -8.49 25.89 7.14
CA GLN A 199 -7.16 25.51 6.67
C GLN A 199 -7.11 24.28 5.77
N ASP A 200 -8.21 23.52 5.71
CA ASP A 200 -8.27 22.29 4.92
C ASP A 200 -8.87 22.60 3.54
N TYR A 201 -8.11 22.33 2.47
CA TYR A 201 -8.45 22.70 1.09
C TYR A 201 -9.71 21.96 0.59
N ASN A 202 -10.88 22.46 0.97
CA ASN A 202 -12.16 22.04 0.44
C ASN A 202 -12.18 22.26 -1.06
N ARG A 203 -12.23 21.17 -1.82
CA ARG A 203 -12.49 21.23 -3.26
C ARG A 203 -13.81 20.54 -3.52
N LEU A 204 -14.77 21.29 -4.06
CA LEU A 204 -15.95 20.72 -4.69
C LEU A 204 -15.43 19.79 -5.80
N ARG A 205 -15.62 18.48 -5.62
CA ARG A 205 -15.15 17.49 -6.59
C ARG A 205 -16.19 17.23 -7.66
N ARG A 206 -17.46 17.36 -7.31
CA ARG A 206 -18.57 17.09 -8.21
C ARG A 206 -19.79 17.91 -7.81
N LYS A 207 -20.48 18.39 -8.82
CA LYS A 207 -21.78 19.03 -8.73
C LYS A 207 -22.90 18.04 -9.10
N MET A 208 -24.04 18.15 -8.45
CA MET A 208 -25.24 17.30 -8.60
C MET A 208 -25.77 17.17 -10.04
N ASP A 209 -25.41 18.06 -10.96
CA ASP A 209 -26.03 18.20 -12.29
C ASP A 209 -25.63 17.14 -13.33
N LYS A 210 -24.71 16.23 -13.00
CA LYS A 210 -24.30 15.13 -13.90
C LYS A 210 -24.41 13.79 -13.20
N PRO A 211 -24.97 12.75 -13.83
CA PRO A 211 -24.92 11.39 -13.28
C PRO A 211 -23.47 10.93 -13.14
N VAL A 212 -23.24 10.05 -12.16
CA VAL A 212 -21.95 9.35 -12.01
C VAL A 212 -22.19 7.91 -12.36
N ASP A 213 -21.37 7.43 -13.28
CA ASP A 213 -21.37 6.06 -13.79
C ASP A 213 -20.09 5.34 -13.36
N GLN A 214 -19.02 6.09 -13.06
CA GLN A 214 -17.73 5.54 -12.66
C GLN A 214 -17.05 6.39 -11.58
N ILE A 215 -16.46 5.71 -10.61
CA ILE A 215 -15.62 6.31 -9.57
C ILE A 215 -14.21 5.74 -9.70
N TRP A 216 -13.27 6.58 -10.12
CA TRP A 216 -11.86 6.24 -10.26
C TRP A 216 -11.12 6.53 -8.96
N ILE A 217 -10.41 5.53 -8.44
CA ILE A 217 -9.71 5.59 -7.16
C ILE A 217 -8.24 5.31 -7.43
N ALA A 218 -7.39 6.27 -7.08
CA ALA A 218 -5.94 6.08 -7.03
C ALA A 218 -5.50 5.85 -5.60
N GLU A 219 -4.80 4.75 -5.34
CA GLU A 219 -4.35 4.36 -4.00
C GLU A 219 -2.90 3.86 -4.02
N ASP A 220 -2.18 4.06 -2.92
CA ASP A 220 -0.88 3.42 -2.68
C ASP A 220 -0.98 2.45 -1.49
N HIS A 221 0.16 1.90 -1.07
CA HIS A 221 0.25 0.95 0.05
C HIS A 221 -0.34 1.49 1.37
N ARG A 222 -0.44 2.80 1.54
CA ARG A 222 -0.94 3.47 2.74
C ARG A 222 -2.38 3.96 2.61
N GLY A 223 -2.95 4.04 1.41
CA GLY A 223 -4.36 4.41 1.25
C GLY A 223 -4.62 5.30 0.05
N ILE A 224 -5.79 5.92 0.07
CA ILE A 224 -6.36 6.58 -1.11
C ILE A 224 -5.73 7.96 -1.32
N ARG A 225 -5.16 8.17 -2.50
CA ARG A 225 -4.48 9.40 -2.91
C ARG A 225 -5.39 10.33 -3.71
N SER A 226 -6.33 9.79 -4.47
CA SER A 226 -7.31 10.59 -5.20
C SER A 226 -8.56 9.78 -5.52
N VAL A 227 -9.67 10.51 -5.65
CA VAL A 227 -10.96 9.99 -6.07
C VAL A 227 -11.51 10.93 -7.14
N ILE A 228 -11.91 10.39 -8.28
CA ILE A 228 -12.44 11.12 -9.42
C ILE A 228 -13.81 10.52 -9.77
N PHE A 229 -14.81 11.39 -9.88
CA PHE A 229 -16.18 11.00 -10.19
C PHE A 229 -16.47 11.36 -11.65
N CYS A 230 -16.80 10.37 -12.47
CA CYS A 230 -17.02 10.52 -13.91
C CYS A 230 -18.42 10.06 -14.30
N GLY A 231 -18.99 10.74 -15.30
CA GLY A 231 -20.16 10.25 -16.05
C GLY A 231 -19.73 9.52 -17.33
N ALA A 232 -20.68 8.85 -17.99
CA ALA A 232 -20.46 7.97 -19.14
C ALA A 232 -19.69 8.64 -20.31
N ASP A 233 -19.91 9.93 -20.54
CA ASP A 233 -19.35 10.66 -21.68
C ASP A 233 -18.04 11.40 -21.36
N SER A 234 -17.44 11.17 -20.19
CA SER A 234 -16.21 11.85 -19.75
C SER A 234 -15.12 10.83 -19.45
N PRO A 235 -14.34 10.40 -20.46
CA PRO A 235 -13.13 9.61 -20.21
C PRO A 235 -12.19 10.39 -19.30
N LEU A 236 -11.25 9.70 -18.66
CA LEU A 236 -10.28 10.31 -17.74
C LEU A 236 -9.33 11.26 -18.50
N VAL A 237 -9.74 12.51 -18.72
CA VAL A 237 -8.93 13.51 -19.45
C VAL A 237 -8.01 14.26 -18.49
N GLY A 238 -6.80 13.71 -18.30
CA GLY A 238 -5.60 14.35 -17.71
C GLY A 238 -5.64 14.67 -16.20
N PRO A 239 -4.55 15.22 -15.61
CA PRO A 239 -3.13 15.04 -15.95
C PRO A 239 -2.59 13.73 -15.34
N THR A 240 -1.46 13.26 -15.89
CA THR A 240 -0.51 12.22 -15.41
C THR A 240 -1.00 11.27 -14.29
N PRO A 241 -0.94 9.93 -14.48
CA PRO A 241 -1.21 8.98 -13.41
C PRO A 241 -0.48 9.43 -12.14
N ILE A 242 -1.18 9.48 -11.01
CA ILE A 242 -0.57 9.80 -9.73
C ILE A 242 0.57 8.79 -9.56
N MET A 243 1.81 9.27 -9.73
CA MET A 243 2.96 8.38 -9.87
C MET A 243 3.01 7.41 -8.70
N LYS A 244 3.34 6.15 -8.99
CA LYS A 244 3.44 5.05 -8.01
C LYS A 244 2.12 4.78 -7.27
N SER A 245 0.98 4.88 -7.96
CA SER A 245 -0.34 4.53 -7.43
C SER A 245 -0.98 3.45 -8.29
N TRP A 246 -1.90 2.71 -7.69
CA TRP A 246 -2.77 1.75 -8.34
C TRP A 246 -4.15 2.36 -8.53
N TRP A 247 -4.75 2.11 -9.67
CA TRP A 247 -6.01 2.70 -10.13
C TRP A 247 -7.09 1.63 -10.24
N ARG A 248 -8.19 1.80 -9.52
CA ARG A 248 -9.37 0.94 -9.68
C ARG A 248 -10.60 1.78 -9.98
N VAL A 249 -11.59 1.15 -10.60
CA VAL A 249 -12.84 1.80 -11.00
C VAL A 249 -13.99 1.11 -10.29
N LEU A 250 -14.87 1.88 -9.66
CA LEU A 250 -16.17 1.40 -9.21
C LEU A 250 -17.22 1.83 -10.22
N THR A 251 -17.87 0.86 -10.87
CA THR A 251 -19.02 1.16 -11.74
C THR A 251 -20.26 1.33 -10.89
N THR A 252 -20.90 2.49 -11.00
CA THR A 252 -22.15 2.80 -10.31
C THR A 252 -23.34 2.45 -11.20
N SER A 253 -24.36 1.85 -10.60
CA SER A 253 -25.65 1.62 -11.27
C SER A 253 -26.64 2.72 -10.89
N ASN A 254 -27.73 2.88 -11.65
CA ASN A 254 -28.82 3.79 -11.28
C ASN A 254 -29.45 3.48 -9.90
N ALA A 255 -29.25 2.28 -9.37
CA ALA A 255 -29.71 1.88 -8.04
C ALA A 255 -28.71 2.26 -6.93
N THR A 256 -27.44 2.51 -7.25
CA THR A 256 -26.42 2.87 -6.27
C THR A 256 -26.58 4.33 -5.85
N LYS A 257 -27.02 4.54 -4.61
CA LYS A 257 -27.19 5.89 -4.04
C LYS A 257 -26.05 6.29 -3.13
N GLU A 258 -25.35 5.33 -2.54
CA GLU A 258 -24.34 5.56 -1.52
C GLU A 258 -23.09 4.70 -1.74
N ILE A 259 -21.95 5.24 -1.32
CA ILE A 259 -20.70 4.52 -1.12
C ILE A 259 -20.36 4.50 0.36
N ALA A 260 -19.77 3.41 0.83
CA ALA A 260 -19.18 3.33 2.15
C ALA A 260 -17.69 3.66 2.05
N ILE A 261 -17.23 4.56 2.92
CA ILE A 261 -15.84 4.97 3.03
C ILE A 261 -15.27 4.45 4.35
N LYS A 262 -14.09 3.85 4.30
CA LYS A 262 -13.36 3.36 5.47
C LYS A 262 -12.19 4.27 5.75
N SER A 263 -12.05 4.74 6.98
CA SER A 263 -10.94 5.60 7.40
C SER A 263 -10.19 5.00 8.58
N ASP A 264 -8.86 5.18 8.57
CA ASP A 264 -7.99 4.86 9.71
C ASP A 264 -7.92 5.99 10.76
N GLY A 265 -8.76 7.02 10.63
CA GLY A 265 -8.77 8.24 11.46
C GLY A 265 -7.92 9.36 10.90
N ILE A 266 -6.88 9.06 10.11
CA ILE A 266 -6.00 10.05 9.46
C ILE A 266 -6.37 10.23 8.00
N LYS A 267 -6.66 9.13 7.30
CA LYS A 267 -6.87 9.08 5.84
C LYS A 267 -7.88 7.99 5.48
N LEU A 268 -8.40 8.06 4.26
CA LEU A 268 -9.25 7.02 3.70
C LEU A 268 -8.41 5.82 3.28
N ARG A 269 -8.87 4.64 3.68
CA ARG A 269 -8.28 3.33 3.40
C ARG A 269 -8.97 2.61 2.26
N ASP A 270 -10.29 2.76 2.17
CA ASP A 270 -11.08 2.04 1.19
C ASP A 270 -12.39 2.79 0.87
N ILE A 271 -12.91 2.55 -0.31
CA ILE A 271 -14.22 2.98 -0.77
C ILE A 271 -14.87 1.77 -1.43
N VAL A 272 -16.05 1.40 -0.93
CA VAL A 272 -16.83 0.25 -1.42
C VAL A 272 -18.27 0.66 -1.70
N MET A 273 -18.93 -0.09 -2.56
CA MET A 273 -20.33 0.12 -2.91
C MET A 273 -21.24 -0.32 -1.75
N SER A 274 -22.14 0.56 -1.29
CA SER A 274 -23.06 0.24 -0.20
C SER A 274 -24.14 -0.75 -0.66
N GLY A 275 -24.41 -1.79 0.14
CA GLY A 275 -25.51 -2.74 -0.11
C GLY A 275 -25.19 -3.90 -1.06
N GLU A 276 -23.99 -3.95 -1.64
CA GLU A 276 -23.49 -5.16 -2.28
C GLU A 276 -22.98 -6.12 -1.19
N THR A 277 -23.74 -7.19 -0.88
CA THR A 277 -23.13 -8.41 -0.30
C THR A 277 -22.09 -8.86 -1.30
N ARG A 278 -20.80 -8.57 -1.03
CA ARG A 278 -19.62 -8.89 -1.86
C ARG A 278 -19.94 -10.05 -2.81
N PRO A 279 -20.43 -9.77 -4.03
CA PRO A 279 -20.66 -10.85 -4.96
C PRO A 279 -19.28 -11.42 -5.25
N TYR A 280 -19.22 -12.73 -5.46
CA TYR A 280 -18.04 -13.34 -6.05
C TYR A 280 -17.57 -12.47 -7.22
N ALA A 281 -16.38 -11.91 -7.08
CA ALA A 281 -15.62 -11.19 -8.08
C ALA A 281 -16.38 -10.22 -8.99
N SER A 282 -16.43 -8.95 -8.60
CA SER A 282 -16.57 -7.85 -9.57
C SER A 282 -15.20 -7.27 -9.90
N SER A 283 -15.00 -6.87 -11.16
CA SER A 283 -13.83 -6.12 -11.65
C SER A 283 -13.51 -4.86 -10.84
N ASN A 284 -14.48 -4.37 -10.05
CA ASN A 284 -14.39 -3.22 -9.15
C ASN A 284 -13.22 -3.30 -8.13
N TYR A 285 -12.63 -4.48 -7.92
CA TYR A 285 -11.56 -4.71 -6.95
C TYR A 285 -10.20 -5.05 -7.58
N VAL A 286 -10.07 -4.91 -8.90
CA VAL A 286 -8.80 -4.99 -9.60
C VAL A 286 -8.23 -3.58 -9.73
N SER A 287 -6.99 -3.40 -9.26
CA SER A 287 -6.28 -2.13 -9.36
C SER A 287 -5.15 -2.22 -10.37
N TRP A 288 -4.95 -1.18 -11.15
CA TRP A 288 -4.06 -1.12 -12.31
C TRP A 288 -2.96 -0.08 -12.14
N ALA A 289 -1.74 -0.39 -12.59
CA ALA A 289 -0.65 0.59 -12.52
C ALA A 289 -0.91 1.82 -13.43
N ASP A 290 -1.54 1.59 -14.58
CA ASP A 290 -2.00 2.64 -15.51
C ASP A 290 -3.54 2.67 -15.52
N PRO A 291 -4.19 3.84 -15.35
CA PRO A 291 -5.63 3.95 -15.54
C PRO A 291 -6.07 3.58 -16.98
N SER A 292 -5.17 3.70 -17.95
CA SER A 292 -5.35 3.26 -19.34
C SER A 292 -4.95 1.79 -19.44
N HIS A 293 -5.88 0.90 -19.12
CA HIS A 293 -5.69 -0.54 -19.16
C HIS A 293 -6.76 -1.19 -20.04
N PRO A 294 -6.46 -2.34 -20.67
CA PRO A 294 -7.46 -3.09 -21.44
C PRO A 294 -8.52 -3.69 -20.50
N ASP A 295 -9.78 -3.64 -20.93
CA ASP A 295 -10.90 -4.19 -20.17
C ASP A 295 -10.96 -5.73 -20.19
N ASN A 296 -10.37 -6.36 -21.22
CA ASN A 296 -10.41 -7.81 -21.40
C ASN A 296 -9.19 -8.46 -20.76
N VAL A 297 -9.41 -9.18 -19.65
CA VAL A 297 -8.37 -9.99 -19.01
C VAL A 297 -8.50 -11.45 -19.42
N ILE A 298 -7.40 -12.01 -19.91
CA ILE A 298 -7.30 -13.41 -20.33
C ILE A 298 -6.41 -14.16 -19.33
N ASP A 299 -6.84 -15.34 -18.91
CA ASP A 299 -6.01 -16.26 -18.14
C ASP A 299 -5.02 -16.94 -19.08
N ILE A 300 -3.72 -16.75 -18.85
CA ILE A 300 -2.67 -17.25 -19.74
C ILE A 300 -2.61 -18.79 -19.78
N MET A 301 -3.08 -19.48 -18.74
CA MET A 301 -3.07 -20.94 -18.67
C MET A 301 -4.25 -21.56 -19.42
N THR A 302 -5.41 -20.91 -19.42
CA THR A 302 -6.65 -21.41 -20.04
C THR A 302 -6.98 -20.74 -21.36
N LEU A 303 -6.34 -19.60 -21.66
CA LEU A 303 -6.64 -18.69 -22.77
C LEU A 303 -8.11 -18.23 -22.82
N GLY A 304 -8.82 -18.39 -21.69
CA GLY A 304 -10.20 -17.95 -21.50
C GLY A 304 -10.27 -16.58 -20.85
N LEU A 305 -11.45 -15.93 -20.97
CA LEU A 305 -11.75 -14.72 -20.23
C LEU A 305 -11.80 -15.02 -18.73
N VAL A 306 -11.22 -14.11 -17.94
CA VAL A 306 -11.30 -14.18 -16.48
C VAL A 306 -12.58 -13.50 -16.02
N ASP A 307 -13.58 -14.30 -15.67
CA ASP A 307 -14.83 -13.79 -15.10
C ASP A 307 -14.74 -13.53 -13.58
N VAL A 308 -13.72 -14.10 -12.92
CA VAL A 308 -13.57 -14.06 -11.46
C VAL A 308 -12.15 -13.64 -11.06
N PHE A 309 -12.02 -12.43 -10.50
CA PHE A 309 -10.77 -11.92 -9.94
C PHE A 309 -10.65 -12.18 -8.43
N PRO A 310 -9.45 -12.56 -7.94
CA PRO A 310 -9.16 -12.51 -6.51
C PRO A 310 -9.30 -11.10 -5.93
N GLU A 311 -9.67 -11.00 -4.65
CA GLU A 311 -9.78 -9.70 -3.96
C GLU A 311 -8.43 -9.00 -3.84
N GLY A 312 -8.38 -7.71 -4.18
CA GLY A 312 -7.19 -6.86 -4.00
C GLY A 312 -6.10 -7.07 -5.05
N LEU A 313 -6.46 -7.68 -6.18
CA LEU A 313 -5.58 -7.95 -7.32
C LEU A 313 -4.95 -6.65 -7.84
N LYS A 314 -3.64 -6.69 -8.07
CA LYS A 314 -2.91 -5.55 -8.65
C LYS A 314 -2.28 -5.96 -9.96
N MET A 315 -2.66 -5.25 -11.02
CA MET A 315 -2.37 -5.61 -12.39
C MET A 315 -1.45 -4.59 -13.05
N MET A 316 -0.36 -5.07 -13.61
CA MET A 316 0.55 -4.28 -14.44
C MET A 316 0.49 -4.83 -15.87
N SER A 317 0.44 -3.92 -16.83
CA SER A 317 0.62 -4.23 -18.25
C SER A 317 2.11 -4.19 -18.60
N PHE A 318 2.49 -5.00 -19.56
CA PHE A 318 3.75 -4.85 -20.28
C PHE A 318 3.49 -5.06 -21.77
N ASP A 319 4.33 -4.43 -22.59
CA ASP A 319 4.21 -4.54 -24.03
C ASP A 319 4.86 -5.84 -24.52
N CYS A 320 4.05 -6.69 -25.17
CA CYS A 320 4.53 -7.92 -25.78
C CYS A 320 5.00 -7.64 -27.23
N ASN A 321 6.23 -8.05 -27.55
CA ASN A 321 6.89 -7.90 -28.84
C ASN A 321 6.87 -6.48 -29.43
N ALA A 322 6.80 -5.44 -28.59
CA ALA A 322 6.86 -4.06 -29.07
C ALA A 322 8.20 -3.76 -29.74
N SER A 323 8.16 -2.93 -30.77
CA SER A 323 9.36 -2.50 -31.51
C SER A 323 10.38 -1.88 -30.56
N GLY A 324 11.60 -2.44 -30.55
CA GLY A 324 12.68 -2.00 -29.66
C GLY A 324 12.78 -2.77 -28.34
N THR A 325 11.88 -3.73 -28.09
CA THR A 325 12.04 -4.69 -26.99
C THR A 325 13.19 -5.62 -27.32
N THR A 326 14.16 -5.72 -26.41
CA THR A 326 15.39 -6.51 -26.55
C THR A 326 15.36 -7.81 -25.75
N GLY A 327 14.39 -7.96 -24.84
CA GLY A 327 14.25 -9.11 -23.99
C GLY A 327 13.21 -8.89 -22.90
N TYR A 328 12.96 -9.93 -22.13
CA TYR A 328 12.06 -9.91 -20.97
C TYR A 328 12.78 -10.40 -19.73
N THR A 329 12.43 -9.90 -18.56
CA THR A 329 12.81 -10.53 -17.29
C THR A 329 11.56 -10.89 -16.51
N ALA A 330 11.40 -12.18 -16.20
CA ALA A 330 10.37 -12.68 -15.30
C ALA A 330 10.93 -12.82 -13.88
N VAL A 331 10.12 -12.42 -12.91
CA VAL A 331 10.42 -12.45 -11.48
C VAL A 331 9.50 -13.49 -10.87
N THR A 332 10.05 -14.43 -10.12
CA THR A 332 9.26 -15.54 -9.58
C THR A 332 9.66 -15.92 -8.16
N GLY A 333 8.65 -16.07 -7.30
CA GLY A 333 8.78 -16.70 -5.98
C GLY A 333 8.79 -18.24 -6.03
N GLY A 334 9.05 -18.84 -7.20
CA GLY A 334 9.11 -20.28 -7.44
C GLY A 334 7.80 -20.87 -7.96
N SER A 335 6.68 -20.66 -7.26
CA SER A 335 5.36 -21.23 -7.66
C SER A 335 4.50 -20.32 -8.51
N SER A 336 4.88 -19.05 -8.68
CA SER A 336 4.14 -18.04 -9.44
C SER A 336 5.07 -16.98 -9.99
N VAL A 337 4.69 -16.37 -11.11
CA VAL A 337 5.35 -15.18 -11.65
C VAL A 337 4.80 -13.96 -10.93
N SER A 338 5.69 -13.21 -10.29
CA SER A 338 5.39 -11.97 -9.57
C SER A 338 5.30 -10.79 -10.55
N MET A 339 6.19 -10.74 -11.54
CA MET A 339 6.27 -9.64 -12.52
C MET A 339 7.03 -10.07 -13.78
N ILE A 340 6.72 -9.47 -14.92
CA ILE A 340 7.51 -9.50 -16.15
C ILE A 340 7.78 -8.06 -16.56
N HIS A 341 9.05 -7.81 -16.88
CA HIS A 341 9.53 -6.54 -17.38
C HIS A 341 10.01 -6.68 -18.82
N ALA A 342 9.57 -5.77 -19.69
CA ALA A 342 10.01 -5.67 -21.07
C ALA A 342 11.23 -4.74 -21.14
N HIS A 343 12.37 -5.24 -21.61
CA HIS A 343 13.62 -4.47 -21.68
C HIS A 343 13.72 -3.69 -22.98
N GLY A 344 13.94 -2.38 -22.86
CA GLY A 344 14.40 -1.54 -23.97
C GLY A 344 15.94 -1.48 -24.07
N GLN A 345 16.44 -0.59 -24.93
CA GLN A 345 17.88 -0.34 -25.06
C GLN A 345 18.43 0.33 -23.79
N ASN A 346 19.39 -0.31 -23.10
CA ASN A 346 20.04 0.18 -21.86
C ASN A 346 19.12 0.33 -20.63
N ASP A 347 18.23 -0.64 -20.38
CA ASP A 347 17.36 -0.62 -19.18
C ASP A 347 17.93 -1.48 -18.04
N THR A 348 18.83 -0.90 -17.23
CA THR A 348 19.42 -1.58 -16.06
C THR A 348 18.85 -1.12 -14.73
N SER A 349 18.18 0.03 -14.69
CA SER A 349 17.56 0.60 -13.48
C SER A 349 16.51 -0.32 -12.86
N PHE A 350 15.87 -1.16 -13.69
CA PHE A 350 14.93 -2.18 -13.24
C PHE A 350 15.51 -3.07 -12.13
N TYR A 351 16.75 -3.55 -12.29
CA TYR A 351 17.33 -4.54 -11.37
C TYR A 351 17.56 -3.98 -9.96
N GLU A 352 17.87 -2.69 -9.82
CA GLU A 352 18.06 -2.05 -8.51
C GLU A 352 16.75 -1.97 -7.70
N ASP A 353 15.64 -1.62 -8.36
CA ASP A 353 14.32 -1.60 -7.74
C ASP A 353 13.84 -3.03 -7.39
N MET A 354 14.24 -4.01 -8.21
CA MET A 354 13.81 -5.40 -8.09
C MET A 354 14.54 -6.19 -7.00
N ASP A 355 15.86 -6.08 -6.89
CA ASP A 355 16.62 -6.70 -5.80
C ASP A 355 16.12 -6.25 -4.42
N ALA A 356 15.66 -5.00 -4.36
CA ALA A 356 15.17 -4.41 -3.13
C ALA A 356 13.68 -4.74 -2.87
N ALA A 357 12.85 -4.88 -3.91
CA ALA A 357 11.43 -5.22 -3.77
C ALA A 357 11.17 -6.73 -3.61
N TYR A 358 12.02 -7.57 -4.19
CA TYR A 358 11.88 -9.03 -4.18
C TYR A 358 13.19 -9.73 -3.78
N PRO A 359 13.71 -9.46 -2.56
CA PRO A 359 15.03 -9.96 -2.13
C PRO A 359 15.11 -11.50 -1.99
N ARG A 360 14.01 -12.21 -2.23
CA ARG A 360 13.90 -13.67 -2.12
C ARG A 360 13.36 -14.34 -3.40
N ASP A 361 13.12 -13.57 -4.45
CA ASP A 361 12.62 -14.11 -5.72
C ASP A 361 13.78 -14.39 -6.67
N PHE A 362 13.49 -15.20 -7.69
CA PHE A 362 14.42 -15.52 -8.76
C PHE A 362 14.11 -14.68 -10.01
N PHE A 363 15.17 -14.29 -10.72
CA PHE A 363 15.07 -13.56 -11.98
C PHE A 363 15.42 -14.49 -13.15
N ILE A 364 14.52 -14.55 -14.12
CA ILE A 364 14.70 -15.30 -15.37
C ILE A 364 14.73 -14.29 -16.51
N HIS A 365 15.92 -14.02 -17.05
CA HIS A 365 16.09 -13.16 -18.21
C HIS A 365 15.96 -13.97 -19.51
N MET A 366 15.18 -13.46 -20.45
CA MET A 366 14.81 -14.06 -21.73
C MET A 366 15.11 -13.05 -22.84
N PRO A 367 16.32 -13.04 -23.43
CA PRO A 367 16.65 -12.12 -24.52
C PRO A 367 15.86 -12.46 -25.79
N LEU A 368 15.49 -11.44 -26.56
CA LEU A 368 14.96 -11.61 -27.91
C LEU A 368 16.12 -11.48 -28.91
N ASP A 369 16.24 -12.44 -29.83
CA ASP A 369 17.26 -12.38 -30.87
C ASP A 369 16.99 -11.21 -31.82
N GLY A 370 18.02 -10.42 -32.13
CA GLY A 370 17.94 -9.25 -33.02
C GLY A 370 17.79 -9.58 -34.51
N GLY A 371 17.05 -10.64 -34.85
CA GLY A 371 16.86 -11.13 -36.21
C GLY A 371 15.44 -10.87 -36.73
N ASP A 372 15.35 -10.36 -37.96
CA ASP A 372 14.14 -10.15 -38.77
C ASP A 372 13.24 -11.41 -38.91
N SER A 373 12.54 -11.82 -37.86
CA SER A 373 11.38 -12.70 -37.98
C SER A 373 10.13 -11.85 -37.84
N ARG A 374 9.58 -11.43 -38.98
CA ARG A 374 8.20 -10.93 -39.02
C ARG A 374 7.30 -12.01 -38.44
N PRO A 375 6.44 -11.68 -37.46
CA PRO A 375 5.46 -12.63 -36.96
C PRO A 375 4.58 -13.10 -38.11
N THR A 376 4.33 -14.40 -38.19
CA THR A 376 3.33 -14.98 -39.10
C THR A 376 1.92 -14.49 -38.73
N GLU A 377 0.95 -14.54 -39.66
CA GLU A 377 -0.41 -14.00 -39.44
C GLU A 377 -1.11 -14.56 -38.19
N GLU A 378 -0.73 -15.75 -37.70
CA GLU A 378 -1.21 -16.32 -36.42
C GLU A 378 -0.54 -15.69 -35.19
N GLU A 379 0.73 -15.31 -35.26
CA GLU A 379 1.43 -14.57 -34.19
C GLU A 379 0.97 -13.10 -34.13
N THR A 380 0.46 -12.59 -35.26
CA THR A 380 -0.07 -11.23 -35.38
C THR A 380 -1.33 -11.01 -34.54
N HIS A 381 -2.11 -12.07 -34.27
CA HIS A 381 -3.27 -11.99 -33.39
C HIS A 381 -2.89 -11.95 -31.89
N CYS A 382 -1.64 -12.30 -31.54
CA CYS A 382 -1.03 -12.05 -30.24
C CYS A 382 -0.31 -10.68 -30.15
N LEU A 383 -0.05 -9.99 -31.27
CA LEU A 383 0.74 -8.75 -31.30
C LEU A 383 0.04 -7.53 -30.67
N GLU A 384 -1.26 -7.62 -30.38
CA GLU A 384 -2.00 -6.58 -29.64
C GLU A 384 -2.42 -7.03 -28.23
N GLN A 385 -1.86 -8.16 -27.73
CA GLN A 385 -2.20 -8.65 -26.40
C GLN A 385 -1.29 -8.03 -25.35
N VAL A 386 -1.80 -7.02 -24.67
CA VAL A 386 -1.31 -6.63 -23.35
C VAL A 386 -1.41 -7.85 -22.44
N ALA A 387 -0.27 -8.36 -21.99
CA ALA A 387 -0.24 -9.45 -21.03
C ALA A 387 -0.35 -8.90 -19.61
N LEU A 388 -1.16 -9.59 -18.81
CA LEU A 388 -1.73 -9.07 -17.58
C LEU A 388 -1.30 -9.91 -16.39
N GLN A 389 -0.72 -9.27 -15.37
CA GLN A 389 -0.10 -9.99 -14.26
C GLN A 389 -0.54 -9.51 -12.90
N SER A 390 -0.89 -10.47 -12.06
CA SER A 390 -1.35 -10.26 -10.70
C SER A 390 -0.18 -10.22 -9.71
N LEU A 391 -0.02 -9.08 -9.02
CA LEU A 391 0.75 -8.99 -7.79
C LEU A 391 -0.15 -9.39 -6.60
N ALA A 392 0.16 -10.53 -5.97
CA ALA A 392 -0.62 -11.14 -4.88
C ALA A 392 -0.25 -10.65 -3.47
#